data_AF-A0A3D4V444-F1
#
_entry.id   AF-A0A3D4V444-F1
#
_cell.length_a   1.000
_cell.length_b   1.000
_cell.length_c   1.000
_cell.angle_alpha   90.00
_cell.angle_beta   90.00
_cell.angle_gamma   90.00
#
_symmetry.space_group_name_H-M   'P 1'
#
loop_
_entity.id
_entity.type
_entity.pdbx_description
1 polymer ?
#
loop_
_entity_poly.entity_id
_entity_poly.type
_entity_poly.pdbx_seq_one_letter_code
_entity_poly.pdbx_strand_id
1 'polypeptide(L)'
;KVLKENNLPEGIFCLVTGDREVGEWMTEDERIPLISATGSIRMGKEVAKVVGGRLGKTILELGGNNAIIVSENADIEMAIRATVFGAVGTCGQRCTSTRRLIIHESVYDQFKERLLSIYENVNIGNPLEPDTLVGPMIDQLAVDAMQNALKQVEKEGGKVIFGGEVLDRDGFYVRPAIAEAKNEFDIV
;
A
#
# COMPACT_ATOMS: atom_id res chain seq x y z
N LYS A 1 -10.43 21.54 -18.73
CA LYS A 1 -10.06 22.98 -18.74
C LYS A 1 -8.95 23.23 -19.77
N VAL A 2 -7.76 22.64 -19.61
CA VAL A 2 -6.64 22.77 -20.56
C VAL A 2 -6.99 22.52 -22.04
N LEU A 3 -7.63 21.38 -22.39
CA LEU A 3 -8.00 21.11 -23.79
C LEU A 3 -8.91 22.19 -24.39
N LYS A 4 -9.92 22.62 -23.62
CA LYS A 4 -10.86 23.67 -24.00
C LYS A 4 -10.17 25.03 -24.19
N GLU A 5 -9.30 25.41 -23.26
CA GLU A 5 -8.54 26.68 -23.31
C GLU A 5 -7.60 26.74 -24.53
N ASN A 6 -7.18 25.59 -25.05
CA ASN A 6 -6.34 25.48 -26.23
C ASN A 6 -7.11 25.14 -27.51
N ASN A 7 -8.45 25.18 -27.49
CA ASN A 7 -9.32 24.85 -28.63
C ASN A 7 -9.03 23.46 -29.25
N LEU A 8 -8.70 22.47 -28.42
CA LEU A 8 -8.45 21.09 -28.85
C LEU A 8 -9.73 20.24 -28.83
N PRO A 9 -9.84 19.22 -29.69
CA PRO A 9 -10.98 18.29 -29.69
C PRO A 9 -11.18 17.59 -28.33
N GLU A 10 -12.43 17.48 -27.88
CA GLU A 10 -12.77 16.87 -26.59
C GLU A 10 -12.41 15.37 -26.53
N GLY A 11 -12.50 14.67 -27.67
CA GLY A 11 -12.22 13.22 -27.76
C GLY A 11 -10.76 12.82 -27.54
N ILE A 12 -9.84 13.77 -27.32
CA ILE A 12 -8.46 13.48 -26.94
C ILE A 12 -8.37 12.91 -25.53
N PHE A 13 -9.23 13.38 -24.61
CA PHE A 13 -9.23 12.93 -23.22
C PHE A 13 -10.66 12.84 -22.70
N CYS A 14 -11.11 11.62 -22.44
CA CYS A 14 -12.40 11.34 -21.83
C CYS A 14 -12.20 10.92 -20.38
N LEU A 15 -12.88 11.58 -19.45
CA LEU A 15 -12.94 11.18 -18.05
C LEU A 15 -14.31 10.56 -17.79
N VAL A 16 -14.32 9.31 -17.35
CA VAL A 16 -15.54 8.60 -16.95
C VAL A 16 -15.37 8.19 -15.49
N THR A 17 -16.31 8.60 -14.64
CA THR A 17 -16.32 8.25 -13.22
C THR A 17 -17.36 7.14 -13.01
N GLY A 18 -16.91 6.01 -12.49
CA GLY A 18 -17.76 4.89 -12.12
C GLY A 18 -16.97 3.86 -11.35
N ASP A 19 -17.60 2.72 -11.09
CA ASP A 19 -17.02 1.64 -10.32
C ASP A 19 -16.55 0.51 -11.26
N ARG A 20 -16.73 -0.74 -10.84
CA ARG A 20 -16.41 -1.93 -11.61
C ARG A 20 -17.09 -1.95 -12.98
N GLU A 21 -18.33 -1.48 -13.10
CA GLU A 21 -19.12 -1.56 -14.33
C GLU A 21 -18.43 -0.82 -15.48
N VAL A 22 -17.93 0.39 -15.22
CA VAL A 22 -17.16 1.17 -16.21
C VAL A 22 -15.88 0.45 -16.61
N GLY A 23 -15.21 -0.20 -15.66
CA GLY A 23 -14.03 -1.02 -15.93
C GLY A 23 -14.34 -2.18 -16.88
N GLU A 24 -15.46 -2.87 -16.68
CA GLU A 24 -15.91 -3.97 -17.54
C GLU A 24 -16.25 -3.50 -18.95
N TRP A 25 -16.97 -2.38 -19.09
CA TRP A 25 -17.23 -1.79 -20.42
C TRP A 25 -15.94 -1.48 -21.17
N MET A 26 -14.95 -0.91 -20.49
CA MET A 26 -13.66 -0.57 -21.11
C MET A 26 -12.85 -1.82 -21.51
N THR A 27 -12.87 -2.88 -20.69
CA THR A 27 -12.10 -4.09 -20.99
C THR A 27 -12.71 -4.92 -22.10
N GLU A 28 -14.02 -4.89 -22.30
CA GLU A 28 -14.72 -5.61 -23.37
C GLU A 28 -14.74 -4.86 -24.72
N ASP A 29 -14.53 -3.54 -24.71
CA ASP A 29 -14.61 -2.73 -25.92
C ASP A 29 -13.45 -2.98 -26.91
N GLU A 30 -13.76 -3.59 -28.05
CA GLU A 30 -12.80 -3.89 -29.12
C GLU A 30 -12.18 -2.64 -29.77
N ARG A 31 -12.80 -1.45 -29.60
CA ARG A 31 -12.24 -0.18 -30.10
C ARG A 31 -11.03 0.28 -29.30
N ILE A 32 -10.82 -0.26 -28.10
CA ILE A 32 -9.71 0.11 -27.20
C ILE A 32 -8.62 -0.98 -27.28
N PRO A 33 -7.53 -0.79 -28.06
CA PRO A 33 -6.54 -1.85 -28.28
C PRO A 33 -5.61 -2.12 -27.09
N LEU A 34 -5.53 -1.18 -26.14
CA LEU A 34 -4.64 -1.23 -24.98
C LEU A 34 -5.37 -0.75 -23.72
N ILE A 35 -5.32 -1.55 -22.66
CA ILE A 35 -5.80 -1.18 -21.33
C ILE A 35 -4.62 -1.07 -20.37
N SER A 36 -4.42 0.10 -19.78
CA SER A 36 -3.50 0.30 -18.66
C SER A 36 -4.31 0.34 -17.36
N ALA A 37 -4.10 -0.61 -16.47
CA ALA A 37 -4.84 -0.74 -15.22
C ALA A 37 -3.91 -0.82 -14.02
N THR A 38 -4.29 -0.15 -12.93
CA THR A 38 -3.55 -0.13 -11.67
C THR A 38 -4.49 -0.52 -10.52
N GLY A 39 -4.08 -1.47 -9.67
CA GLY A 39 -4.91 -1.90 -8.54
C GLY A 39 -4.54 -3.27 -7.97
N SER A 40 -5.54 -4.02 -7.49
CA SER A 40 -5.29 -5.33 -6.87
C SER A 40 -4.87 -6.40 -7.88
N ILE A 41 -4.08 -7.40 -7.44
CA ILE A 41 -3.74 -8.56 -8.28
C ILE A 41 -4.99 -9.29 -8.77
N ARG A 42 -6.03 -9.39 -7.92
CA ARG A 42 -7.33 -9.97 -8.28
C ARG A 42 -7.96 -9.23 -9.47
N MET A 43 -8.02 -7.89 -9.40
CA MET A 43 -8.55 -7.07 -10.50
C MET A 43 -7.70 -7.24 -11.77
N GLY A 44 -6.37 -7.18 -11.66
CA GLY A 44 -5.47 -7.31 -12.81
C GLY A 44 -5.64 -8.64 -13.55
N LYS A 45 -5.87 -9.74 -12.83
CA LYS A 45 -6.15 -11.06 -13.43
C LYS A 45 -7.46 -11.06 -14.24
N GLU A 46 -8.52 -10.45 -13.73
CA GLU A 46 -9.80 -10.33 -14.45
C GLU A 46 -9.65 -9.47 -15.71
N VAL A 47 -8.97 -8.32 -15.60
CA VAL A 47 -8.68 -7.44 -16.75
C VAL A 47 -7.89 -8.17 -17.82
N ALA A 48 -6.80 -8.86 -17.44
CA ALA A 48 -5.96 -9.62 -18.38
C ALA A 48 -6.76 -10.70 -19.13
N LYS A 49 -7.64 -11.40 -18.41
CA LYS A 49 -8.48 -12.46 -18.98
C LYS A 49 -9.44 -11.91 -20.03
N VAL A 50 -10.17 -10.85 -19.72
CA VAL A 50 -11.16 -10.25 -20.63
C VAL A 50 -10.48 -9.64 -21.85
N VAL A 51 -9.47 -8.80 -21.64
CA VAL A 51 -8.75 -8.12 -22.73
C VAL A 51 -8.02 -9.13 -23.63
N GLY A 52 -7.41 -10.17 -23.03
CA GLY A 52 -6.78 -11.25 -23.78
C GLY A 52 -7.76 -12.07 -24.62
N GLY A 53 -9.00 -12.24 -24.15
CA GLY A 53 -10.07 -12.93 -24.89
C GLY A 53 -10.42 -12.26 -26.22
N ARG A 54 -10.29 -10.93 -26.30
CA ARG A 54 -10.44 -10.14 -27.54
C ARG A 54 -9.11 -9.74 -28.20
N LEU A 55 -8.01 -10.42 -27.84
CA LEU A 55 -6.66 -10.20 -28.37
C LEU A 55 -6.12 -8.77 -28.20
N GLY A 56 -6.60 -8.04 -27.19
CA GLY A 56 -6.08 -6.72 -26.81
C GLY A 56 -4.77 -6.81 -26.00
N LYS A 57 -4.17 -5.66 -25.70
CA LYS A 57 -2.96 -5.57 -24.87
C LYS A 57 -3.28 -4.99 -23.49
N THR A 58 -2.52 -5.40 -22.48
CA THR A 58 -2.63 -4.86 -21.12
C THR A 58 -1.28 -4.37 -20.58
N ILE A 59 -1.31 -3.26 -19.83
CA ILE A 59 -0.24 -2.85 -18.91
C ILE A 59 -0.85 -2.92 -17.50
N LEU A 60 -0.24 -3.69 -16.60
CA LEU A 60 -0.81 -3.99 -15.29
C LEU A 60 0.17 -3.61 -14.18
N GLU A 61 -0.17 -2.56 -13.42
CA GLU A 61 0.59 -2.10 -12.26
C GLU A 61 -0.14 -2.50 -10.98
N LEU A 62 0.30 -3.60 -10.35
CA LEU A 62 -0.49 -4.29 -9.33
C LEU A 62 0.07 -4.12 -7.91
N GLY A 63 -0.52 -4.82 -6.95
CA GLY A 63 -0.06 -4.83 -5.56
C GLY A 63 1.35 -5.41 -5.39
N GLY A 64 2.02 -5.02 -4.30
CA GLY A 64 3.35 -5.48 -3.94
C GLY A 64 3.47 -5.84 -2.46
N ASN A 65 4.34 -6.81 -2.18
CA ASN A 65 4.73 -7.23 -0.83
C ASN A 65 6.25 -7.02 -0.62
N ASN A 66 6.63 -5.74 -0.65
CA ASN A 66 8.02 -5.31 -0.77
C ASN A 66 8.78 -5.50 0.55
N ALA A 67 10.06 -5.81 0.42
CA ALA A 67 10.95 -6.03 1.56
C ALA A 67 12.13 -5.08 1.55
N ILE A 68 12.58 -4.70 2.75
CA ILE A 68 13.92 -4.16 2.97
C ILE A 68 14.75 -5.27 3.62
N ILE A 69 15.97 -5.49 3.13
CA ILE A 69 16.94 -6.43 3.71
C ILE A 69 18.05 -5.62 4.38
N VAL A 70 18.26 -5.83 5.68
CA VAL A 70 19.28 -5.14 6.49
C VAL A 70 20.39 -6.14 6.80
N SER A 71 21.56 -5.92 6.17
CA SER A 71 22.78 -6.70 6.39
C SER A 71 23.45 -6.32 7.72
N GLU A 72 24.33 -7.18 8.23
CA GLU A 72 25.20 -6.91 9.39
C GLU A 72 26.07 -5.65 9.21
N ASN A 73 26.40 -5.30 7.96
CA ASN A 73 27.26 -4.16 7.61
C ASN A 73 26.46 -2.93 7.17
N ALA A 74 25.13 -2.92 7.36
CA ALA A 74 24.29 -1.82 6.95
C ALA A 74 24.57 -0.56 7.79
N ASP A 75 24.46 0.61 7.16
CA ASP A 75 24.26 1.85 7.91
C ASP A 75 22.88 1.80 8.59
N ILE A 76 22.89 1.51 9.90
CA ILE A 76 21.69 1.26 10.69
C ILE A 76 20.77 2.48 10.69
N GLU A 77 21.30 3.69 10.88
CA GLU A 77 20.47 4.90 10.94
C GLU A 77 19.85 5.23 9.57
N MET A 78 20.60 5.04 8.48
CA MET A 78 20.03 5.18 7.12
C MET A 78 18.92 4.14 6.88
N ALA A 79 19.17 2.87 7.23
CA ALA A 79 18.23 1.78 7.03
C ALA A 79 16.94 2.00 7.85
N ILE A 80 17.03 2.47 9.09
CA ILE A 80 15.87 2.81 9.91
C ILE A 80 15.04 3.93 9.26
N ARG A 81 15.68 5.02 8.82
CA ARG A 81 14.96 6.13 8.16
C ARG A 81 14.24 5.66 6.89
N ALA A 82 14.90 4.84 6.08
CA ALA A 82 14.32 4.25 4.89
C ALA A 82 13.13 3.33 5.22
N THR A 83 13.26 2.50 6.25
CA THR A 83 12.19 1.62 6.74
C THR A 83 10.98 2.40 7.21
N VAL A 84 11.17 3.40 8.08
CA VAL A 84 10.07 4.24 8.59
C VAL A 84 9.36 4.92 7.42
N PHE A 85 10.09 5.63 6.56
CA PHE A 85 9.50 6.31 5.41
C PHE A 85 8.78 5.37 4.45
N GLY A 86 9.37 4.20 4.17
CA GLY A 86 8.81 3.19 3.27
C GLY A 86 7.52 2.57 3.81
N ALA A 87 7.48 2.28 5.11
CA ALA A 87 6.35 1.65 5.77
C ALA A 87 5.21 2.64 6.08
N VAL A 88 5.50 3.74 6.78
CA VAL A 88 4.46 4.65 7.30
C VAL A 88 4.04 5.72 6.30
N GLY A 89 4.90 6.08 5.35
CA GLY A 89 4.59 7.09 4.35
C GLY A 89 3.31 6.75 3.61
N THR A 90 2.44 7.74 3.40
CA THR A 90 1.07 7.59 2.83
C THR A 90 0.20 6.56 3.56
N CYS A 91 0.40 6.38 4.87
CA CYS A 91 -0.31 5.39 5.67
C CYS A 91 -0.17 3.95 5.13
N GLY A 92 0.97 3.62 4.51
CA GLY A 92 1.21 2.28 3.95
C GLY A 92 0.41 1.95 2.66
N GLN A 93 -0.30 2.93 2.10
CA GLN A 93 -1.18 2.77 0.93
C GLN A 93 -0.45 3.03 -0.40
N ARG A 94 0.79 2.52 -0.52
CA ARG A 94 1.55 2.47 -1.79
C ARG A 94 1.77 1.03 -2.22
N CYS A 95 1.76 0.79 -3.52
CA CYS A 95 2.17 -0.50 -4.10
C CYS A 95 3.64 -0.83 -3.74
N THR A 96 4.47 0.19 -3.51
CA THR A 96 5.89 0.10 -3.13
C THR A 96 6.16 0.19 -1.63
N SER A 97 5.13 0.29 -0.78
CA SER A 97 5.35 0.36 0.68
C SER A 97 6.12 -0.85 1.19
N THR A 98 7.02 -0.61 2.15
CA THR A 98 7.75 -1.68 2.86
C THR A 98 6.75 -2.45 3.72
N ARG A 99 6.58 -3.74 3.44
CA ARG A 99 5.68 -4.64 4.18
C ARG A 99 6.45 -5.68 4.98
N ARG A 100 7.66 -6.03 4.55
CA ARG A 100 8.55 -6.97 5.22
C ARG A 100 9.89 -6.32 5.52
N LEU A 101 10.44 -6.64 6.66
CA LEU A 101 11.77 -6.20 7.07
C LEU A 101 12.57 -7.43 7.47
N ILE A 102 13.62 -7.73 6.71
CA ILE A 102 14.45 -8.92 6.87
C ILE A 102 15.80 -8.44 7.43
N ILE A 103 16.02 -8.65 8.72
CA ILE A 103 17.16 -8.07 9.44
C ILE A 103 18.13 -9.18 9.83
N HIS A 104 19.42 -8.94 9.63
CA HIS A 104 20.46 -9.84 10.10
C HIS A 104 20.44 -9.95 11.63
N GLU A 105 20.60 -11.15 12.16
CA GLU A 105 20.46 -11.44 13.60
C GLU A 105 21.39 -10.59 14.48
N SER A 106 22.61 -10.29 14.02
CA SER A 106 23.60 -9.50 14.76
C SER A 106 23.20 -8.05 15.03
N VAL A 107 22.24 -7.51 14.26
CA VAL A 107 21.75 -6.12 14.39
C VAL A 107 20.26 -6.04 14.72
N TYR A 108 19.60 -7.19 14.90
CA TYR A 108 18.15 -7.28 15.08
C TYR A 108 17.64 -6.45 16.26
N ASP A 109 18.18 -6.69 17.45
CA ASP A 109 17.67 -6.07 18.67
C ASP A 109 17.89 -4.55 18.68
N GLN A 110 19.08 -4.10 18.28
CA GLN A 110 19.39 -2.67 18.12
C GLN A 110 18.41 -2.00 17.14
N PHE A 111 18.16 -2.64 15.98
CA PHE A 111 17.26 -2.09 14.97
C PHE A 111 15.82 -2.02 15.47
N LYS A 112 15.34 -3.11 16.10
CA LYS A 112 14.00 -3.21 16.67
C LYS A 112 13.73 -2.15 17.73
N GLU A 113 14.62 -2.01 18.71
CA GLU A 113 14.49 -1.01 19.78
C GLU A 113 14.41 0.41 19.22
N ARG A 114 15.29 0.72 18.27
CA ARG A 114 15.33 2.04 17.63
C ARG A 114 14.09 2.30 16.78
N LEU A 115 13.59 1.30 16.08
CA LEU A 115 12.37 1.40 15.28
C LEU A 115 11.13 1.64 16.17
N LEU A 116 11.00 0.90 17.27
CA LEU A 116 9.91 1.08 18.25
C LEU A 116 9.89 2.49 18.82
N SER A 117 11.04 3.01 19.25
CA SER A 117 11.17 4.37 19.78
C SER A 117 10.73 5.44 18.77
N ILE A 118 10.99 5.25 17.47
CA ILE A 118 10.52 6.17 16.44
C ILE A 118 9.00 6.05 16.25
N TYR A 119 8.47 4.83 16.20
CA TYR A 119 7.05 4.55 16.00
C TYR A 119 6.16 5.13 17.11
N GLU A 120 6.65 5.18 18.36
CA GLU A 120 5.99 5.85 19.49
C GLU A 120 5.73 7.34 19.23
N ASN A 121 6.59 7.99 18.45
CA ASN A 121 6.62 9.44 18.24
C ASN A 121 6.13 9.86 16.85
N VAL A 122 5.62 8.95 16.03
CA VAL A 122 5.09 9.29 14.70
C VAL A 122 3.84 10.17 14.85
N ASN A 123 3.89 11.37 14.25
CA ASN A 123 2.77 12.29 14.30
C ASN A 123 1.63 11.85 13.36
N ILE A 124 0.48 11.54 13.95
CA ILE A 124 -0.74 11.08 13.25
C ILE A 124 -1.78 12.20 13.28
N GLY A 125 -2.19 12.68 12.11
CA GLY A 125 -2.99 13.90 12.03
C GLY A 125 -3.66 14.14 10.68
N ASN A 126 -4.27 15.32 10.57
CA ASN A 126 -4.88 15.75 9.33
C ASN A 126 -3.77 15.93 8.26
N PRO A 127 -3.88 15.32 7.08
CA PRO A 127 -2.85 15.40 6.03
C PRO A 127 -2.64 16.81 5.46
N LEU A 128 -3.50 17.78 5.79
CA LEU A 128 -3.32 19.20 5.45
C LEU A 128 -2.39 19.95 6.42
N GLU A 129 -2.10 19.36 7.60
CA GLU A 129 -1.22 19.97 8.59
C GLU A 129 0.25 19.65 8.28
N PRO A 130 1.16 20.65 8.27
CA PRO A 130 2.55 20.46 7.83
C PRO A 130 3.34 19.40 8.59
N ASP A 131 3.04 19.21 9.88
CA ASP A 131 3.80 18.31 10.75
C ASP A 131 3.24 16.88 10.75
N THR A 132 2.15 16.61 10.03
CA THR A 132 1.54 15.27 9.95
C THR A 132 2.41 14.33 9.12
N LEU A 133 2.82 13.21 9.70
CA LEU A 133 3.55 12.15 9.00
C LEU A 133 2.64 11.03 8.51
N VAL A 134 1.56 10.75 9.25
CA VAL A 134 0.60 9.67 8.94
C VAL A 134 -0.82 10.23 8.97
N GLY A 135 -1.50 10.16 7.83
CA GLY A 135 -2.92 10.47 7.70
C GLY A 135 -3.83 9.24 7.90
N PRO A 136 -5.13 9.37 7.61
CA PRO A 136 -6.06 8.25 7.73
C PRO A 136 -5.87 7.23 6.58
N MET A 137 -6.38 6.03 6.79
CA MET A 137 -6.67 5.09 5.70
C MET A 137 -7.80 5.65 4.82
N ILE A 138 -7.94 5.12 3.60
CA ILE A 138 -8.91 5.65 2.64
C ILE A 138 -10.37 5.43 3.08
N ASP A 139 -10.68 4.26 3.65
CA ASP A 139 -12.03 3.86 4.04
C ASP A 139 -12.03 2.78 5.15
N GLN A 140 -13.23 2.41 5.60
CA GLN A 140 -13.42 1.36 6.59
C GLN A 140 -12.95 -0.03 6.09
N LEU A 141 -13.05 -0.31 4.80
CA LEU A 141 -12.61 -1.60 4.25
C LEU A 141 -11.09 -1.76 4.37
N ALA A 142 -10.34 -0.68 4.19
CA ALA A 142 -8.90 -0.64 4.39
C ALA A 142 -8.54 -0.85 5.87
N VAL A 143 -9.28 -0.23 6.80
CA VAL A 143 -9.13 -0.46 8.25
C VAL A 143 -9.36 -1.93 8.58
N ASP A 144 -10.49 -2.49 8.13
CA ASP A 144 -10.85 -3.88 8.40
C ASP A 144 -9.82 -4.86 7.83
N ALA A 145 -9.30 -4.59 6.63
CA ALA A 145 -8.23 -5.39 6.02
C ALA A 145 -6.95 -5.39 6.86
N MET A 146 -6.53 -4.22 7.38
CA MET A 146 -5.39 -4.12 8.28
C MET A 146 -5.63 -4.88 9.59
N GLN A 147 -6.80 -4.69 10.23
CA GLN A 147 -7.16 -5.40 11.47
C GLN A 147 -7.17 -6.92 11.29
N ASN A 148 -7.68 -7.39 10.14
CA ASN A 148 -7.69 -8.82 9.82
C ASN A 148 -6.27 -9.36 9.61
N ALA A 149 -5.38 -8.60 8.96
CA ALA A 149 -3.98 -9.00 8.79
C ALA A 149 -3.27 -9.14 10.14
N LEU A 150 -3.45 -8.20 11.07
CA LEU A 150 -2.87 -8.27 12.41
C LEU A 150 -3.38 -9.49 13.20
N LYS A 151 -4.69 -9.72 13.19
CA LYS A 151 -5.29 -10.91 13.81
C LYS A 151 -4.77 -12.22 13.20
N GLN A 152 -4.57 -12.24 11.88
CA GLN A 152 -4.06 -13.42 11.20
C GLN A 152 -2.60 -13.70 11.57
N VAL A 153 -1.75 -12.66 11.68
CA VAL A 153 -0.37 -12.80 12.19
C VAL A 153 -0.35 -13.43 13.58
N GLU A 154 -1.19 -12.95 14.51
CA GLU A 154 -1.26 -13.52 15.87
C GLU A 154 -1.77 -14.96 15.86
N LYS A 155 -2.78 -15.26 15.03
CA LYS A 155 -3.34 -16.62 14.87
C LYS A 155 -2.31 -17.62 14.35
N GLU A 156 -1.40 -17.18 13.50
CA GLU A 156 -0.30 -18.00 12.95
C GLU A 156 0.89 -18.12 13.92
N GLY A 157 0.83 -17.46 15.08
CA GLY A 157 1.85 -17.52 16.13
C GLY A 157 2.88 -16.40 16.07
N GLY A 158 2.63 -15.37 15.26
CA GLY A 158 3.36 -14.10 15.29
C GLY A 158 2.94 -13.23 16.47
N LYS A 159 3.59 -12.08 16.61
CA LYS A 159 3.35 -11.13 17.70
C LYS A 159 3.28 -9.72 17.18
N VAL A 160 2.17 -9.03 17.41
CA VAL A 160 2.11 -7.58 17.25
C VAL A 160 2.89 -6.95 18.40
N ILE A 161 4.02 -6.32 18.09
CA ILE A 161 4.92 -5.71 19.08
C ILE A 161 4.70 -4.21 19.24
N PHE A 162 3.94 -3.58 18.34
CA PHE A 162 3.55 -2.18 18.44
C PHE A 162 2.29 -1.87 17.63
N GLY A 163 1.44 -1.00 18.17
CA GLY A 163 0.37 -0.30 17.45
C GLY A 163 -0.72 -1.20 16.89
N GLY A 164 -1.36 -0.71 15.82
CA GLY A 164 -2.45 -1.41 15.14
C GLY A 164 -3.85 -1.09 15.66
N GLU A 165 -3.99 -0.32 16.74
CA GLU A 165 -5.29 0.09 17.23
C GLU A 165 -5.92 1.18 16.34
N VAL A 166 -7.24 1.09 16.16
CA VAL A 166 -8.04 2.15 15.56
C VAL A 166 -8.14 3.30 16.55
N LEU A 167 -7.82 4.52 16.11
CA LEU A 167 -7.82 5.69 16.96
C LEU A 167 -9.23 6.25 17.10
N ASP A 168 -9.64 6.56 18.33
CA ASP A 168 -10.95 7.16 18.63
C ASP A 168 -10.98 8.64 18.22
N ARG A 169 -11.22 8.87 16.92
CA ARG A 169 -11.34 10.19 16.30
C ARG A 169 -12.10 10.10 14.99
N ASP A 170 -12.56 11.25 14.48
CA ASP A 170 -13.20 11.32 13.17
C ASP A 170 -12.25 10.92 12.03
N GLY A 171 -12.73 10.12 11.09
CA GLY A 171 -11.96 9.51 10.01
C GLY A 171 -11.35 8.13 10.32
N PHE A 172 -10.73 7.52 9.32
CA PHE A 172 -10.22 6.14 9.39
C PHE A 172 -8.77 6.07 9.88
N TYR A 173 -8.52 6.51 11.11
CA TYR A 173 -7.18 6.56 11.68
C TYR A 173 -6.81 5.25 12.39
N VAL A 174 -5.66 4.69 12.04
CA VAL A 174 -5.09 3.51 12.70
C VAL A 174 -3.64 3.81 13.05
N ARG A 175 -3.21 3.42 14.26
CA ARG A 175 -1.79 3.55 14.63
C ARG A 175 -0.95 2.59 13.76
N PRO A 176 0.18 3.05 13.17
CA PRO A 176 1.10 2.18 12.46
C PRO A 176 1.49 0.97 13.33
N ALA A 177 1.50 -0.22 12.72
CA ALA A 177 1.76 -1.46 13.43
C ALA A 177 3.12 -2.06 13.07
N ILE A 178 3.72 -2.78 14.02
CA ILE A 178 4.88 -3.64 13.80
C ILE A 178 4.55 -5.01 14.37
N ALA A 179 4.83 -6.06 13.60
CA ALA A 179 4.71 -7.43 14.05
C ALA A 179 6.00 -8.22 13.81
N GLU A 180 6.36 -9.07 14.77
CA GLU A 180 7.33 -10.15 14.58
C GLU A 180 6.59 -11.35 14.00
N ALA A 181 7.09 -11.86 12.87
CA ALA A 181 6.46 -12.97 12.14
C ALA A 181 7.53 -13.86 11.51
N LYS A 182 7.17 -15.12 11.23
CA LYS A 182 8.04 -16.05 10.52
C LYS A 182 7.71 -16.07 9.03
N ASN A 183 8.67 -16.40 8.18
CA ASN A 183 8.49 -16.37 6.73
C ASN A 183 7.55 -17.47 6.20
N GLU A 184 7.32 -18.53 6.97
CA GLU A 184 6.39 -19.61 6.63
C GLU A 184 4.91 -19.28 6.88
N PHE A 185 4.62 -18.11 7.45
CA PHE A 185 3.27 -17.64 7.73
C PHE A 185 2.58 -17.20 6.43
N ASP A 186 1.33 -17.62 6.21
CA ASP A 186 0.58 -17.32 4.98
C ASP A 186 0.30 -15.81 4.82
N ILE A 187 0.25 -15.07 5.93
CA ILE A 187 0.06 -13.62 5.95
C ILE A 187 1.33 -12.81 5.59
N VAL A 188 2.50 -13.45 5.62
CA VAL A 188 3.82 -12.84 5.34
C VAL A 188 4.18 -12.94 3.87
#